data_AF-A0A5E4IBP1-F1
#
_entry.id   AF-A0A5E4IBP1-F1
#
_cell.length_a   1.000
_cell.length_b   1.000
_cell.length_c   1.000
_cell.angle_alpha   90.00
_cell.angle_beta   90.00
_cell.angle_gamma   90.00
#
_symmetry.space_group_name_H-M   'P 1'
#
loop_
_entity.id
_entity.type
_entity.pdbx_description
1 polymer ?
#
loop_
_entity_poly.entity_id
_entity_poly.type
_entity_poly.pdbx_seq_one_letter_code
_entity_poly.pdbx_strand_id
1 'polypeptide(L)'
;MDKNPLIGKCLMVGIILILLLLVFLSINLSVNAKIQRTIYVDDDNVYGPWDGTQEHPFRRILDSVVACSENDIIFVYNGFYREELFVNKSINLIGENKNNTIISEGYYSNIHQVVQISAENVTISNFTITNSKTDSTVGYGIYVVNSTGIVISNNVFNSNSNLWSSINIENSSQCIVTKNFIDGGNGSDFMNEYGIIVGSSFNSLISYNLIQFHWESGIGLFNASNITILENKLLQNGYGCLIDLNSSNDILPK
;
A
#
# COMPACT_ATOMS: atom_id res chain seq x y z
N MET A 1 31.22 58.84 18.69
CA MET A 1 29.85 58.53 18.21
C MET A 1 29.22 57.63 19.26
N ASP A 2 28.53 58.23 20.23
CA ASP A 2 27.85 57.47 21.27
C ASP A 2 26.63 56.78 20.66
N LYS A 3 26.68 55.44 20.57
CA LYS A 3 25.53 54.65 20.18
C LYS A 3 24.46 54.85 21.24
N ASN A 4 23.32 55.40 20.85
CA ASN A 4 22.22 55.70 21.75
C ASN A 4 21.78 54.41 22.48
N PRO A 5 21.95 54.31 23.82
CA PRO A 5 21.70 53.09 24.58
C PRO A 5 20.24 52.63 24.53
N LEU A 6 19.31 53.52 24.15
CA LEU A 6 17.92 53.19 23.89
C LEU A 6 17.75 52.25 22.68
N ILE A 7 18.57 52.40 21.64
CA ILE A 7 18.48 51.58 20.43
C ILE A 7 18.81 50.11 20.76
N GLY A 8 19.84 49.86 21.57
CA GLY A 8 20.23 48.51 21.99
C GLY A 8 19.15 47.81 22.84
N LYS A 9 18.47 48.56 23.72
CA LYS A 9 17.36 48.04 24.54
C LYS A 9 16.14 47.71 23.68
N CYS A 10 15.77 48.58 22.74
CA CYS A 10 14.67 48.30 21.81
C CYS A 10 14.98 47.09 20.91
N LEU A 11 16.23 46.94 20.46
CA LEU A 11 16.66 45.77 19.68
C LEU A 11 16.54 44.47 20.49
N MET A 12 16.97 44.51 21.75
CA MET A 12 16.92 43.36 22.65
C MET A 12 15.47 42.92 22.93
N VAL A 13 14.56 43.87 23.17
CA VAL A 13 13.13 43.59 23.35
C VAL A 13 12.52 43.00 22.07
N GLY A 14 12.86 43.56 20.90
CA GLY A 14 12.40 43.03 19.61
C GLY A 14 12.84 41.59 19.37
N ILE A 15 14.10 41.26 19.68
CA ILE A 15 14.64 39.88 19.57
C ILE A 15 13.89 38.93 20.51
N ILE A 16 13.65 39.34 21.76
CA ILE A 16 12.92 38.51 22.74
C ILE A 16 11.49 38.23 22.26
N LEU A 17 10.79 39.24 21.71
CA LEU A 17 9.43 39.07 21.20
C LEU A 17 9.38 38.13 19.98
N ILE A 18 10.36 38.21 19.08
CA ILE A 18 10.48 37.30 17.93
C ILE A 18 10.73 35.87 18.42
N LEU A 19 11.64 35.68 19.38
CA LEU A 19 11.91 34.36 19.95
C LEU A 19 10.66 33.76 20.63
N LEU A 20 9.90 34.56 21.37
CA LEU A 20 8.64 34.13 21.99
C LEU A 20 7.59 33.75 20.94
N LEU A 21 7.49 34.51 19.84
CA LEU A 21 6.59 34.19 18.73
C LEU A 21 6.99 32.87 18.05
N LEU A 22 8.29 32.65 17.83
CA LEU A 22 8.79 31.41 17.22
C LEU A 22 8.54 30.19 18.11
N VAL A 23 8.70 30.33 19.43
CA VAL A 23 8.37 29.28 20.42
C VAL A 23 6.86 29.02 20.45
N PHE A 24 6.03 30.05 20.42
CA PHE A 24 4.59 29.88 20.35
C PHE A 24 4.16 29.17 19.07
N LEU A 25 4.74 29.55 17.92
CA LEU A 25 4.43 28.92 16.64
C LEU A 25 4.84 27.44 16.62
N SER A 26 6.02 27.10 17.15
CA SER A 26 6.49 25.70 17.20
C SER A 26 5.63 24.83 18.12
N ILE A 27 5.18 25.36 19.27
CA ILE A 27 4.25 24.65 20.16
C ILE A 27 2.93 24.34 19.45
N ASN A 28 2.36 25.30 18.71
CA ASN A 28 1.10 25.09 17.98
C ASN A 28 1.23 24.08 16.83
N LEU A 29 2.39 24.03 16.16
CA LEU A 29 2.70 22.99 15.17
C LEU A 29 2.79 21.61 15.81
N SER A 30 3.43 21.48 16.98
CA SER A 30 3.54 20.21 17.71
C SER A 30 2.19 19.73 18.26
N VAL A 31 1.29 20.64 18.65
CA VAL A 31 -0.05 20.29 19.16
C VAL A 31 -1.00 19.86 18.03
N ASN A 32 -0.80 20.35 16.79
CA ASN A 32 -1.58 19.94 15.61
C ASN A 32 -1.00 18.76 14.83
N ALA A 33 0.26 18.36 15.10
CA ALA A 33 0.78 17.10 14.61
C ALA A 33 0.06 15.97 15.37
N LYS A 34 -0.96 15.40 14.72
CA LYS A 34 -1.64 14.22 15.25
C LYS A 34 -0.60 13.13 15.48
N ILE A 35 -0.43 12.70 16.73
CA ILE A 35 0.51 11.64 17.07
C ILE A 35 0.08 10.40 16.29
N GLN A 36 0.99 9.87 15.47
CA GLN A 36 0.83 8.58 14.80
C GLN A 36 0.55 7.52 15.86
N ARG A 37 -0.60 6.84 15.76
CA ARG A 37 -0.96 5.74 16.65
C ARG A 37 -0.77 4.41 15.94
N THR A 38 -0.59 3.36 16.74
CA THR A 38 -0.75 1.99 16.26
C THR A 38 -2.13 1.49 16.71
N ILE A 39 -2.90 1.00 15.75
CA ILE A 39 -4.21 0.37 15.95
C ILE A 39 -4.02 -1.13 15.73
N TYR A 40 -4.53 -1.94 16.64
CA TYR A 40 -4.33 -3.39 16.61
C TYR A 40 -5.59 -4.10 16.10
N VAL A 41 -5.39 -5.16 15.32
CA VAL A 41 -6.44 -6.01 14.76
C VAL A 41 -6.11 -7.48 15.04
N ASP A 42 -7.08 -8.22 15.59
CA ASP A 42 -6.96 -9.63 15.93
C ASP A 42 -8.32 -10.34 15.74
N ASP A 43 -8.42 -11.30 14.82
CA ASP A 43 -9.68 -12.01 14.56
C ASP A 43 -10.14 -12.88 15.74
N ASP A 44 -9.23 -13.20 16.67
CA ASP A 44 -9.49 -13.93 17.91
C ASP A 44 -10.20 -13.08 18.98
N ASN A 45 -10.22 -11.74 18.86
CA ASN A 45 -11.01 -10.89 19.77
C ASN A 45 -12.51 -10.94 19.45
N VAL A 46 -13.14 -12.09 19.67
CA VAL A 46 -14.52 -12.36 19.25
C VAL A 46 -15.59 -11.71 20.12
N TYR A 47 -15.26 -11.36 21.37
CA TYR A 47 -16.21 -10.82 22.37
C TYR A 47 -16.09 -9.31 22.59
N GLY A 48 -15.04 -8.70 22.06
CA GLY A 48 -14.72 -7.31 22.33
C GLY A 48 -14.27 -7.07 23.78
N PRO A 49 -14.11 -5.80 24.17
CA PRO A 49 -14.37 -4.61 23.36
C PRO A 49 -13.42 -4.49 22.15
N TRP A 50 -13.83 -3.68 21.17
CA TRP A 50 -13.12 -3.47 19.91
C TRP A 50 -12.79 -1.98 19.78
N ASP A 51 -11.84 -1.50 20.59
CA ASP A 51 -11.43 -0.09 20.57
C ASP A 51 -10.09 0.15 19.85
N GLY A 52 -9.45 -0.94 19.37
CA GLY A 52 -8.23 -0.89 18.59
C GLY A 52 -6.96 -0.73 19.44
N THR A 53 -7.06 -0.81 20.76
CA THR A 53 -5.91 -0.94 21.65
C THR A 53 -5.30 -2.34 21.56
N GLN A 54 -4.11 -2.53 22.14
CA GLN A 54 -3.45 -3.83 22.13
C GLN A 54 -4.21 -4.85 22.99
N GLU A 55 -4.84 -4.40 24.09
CA GLU A 55 -5.65 -5.23 24.98
C GLU A 55 -7.03 -5.55 24.38
N HIS A 56 -7.54 -4.66 23.54
CA HIS A 56 -8.89 -4.72 22.95
C HIS A 56 -8.84 -4.43 21.44
N PRO A 57 -8.11 -5.25 20.67
CA PRO A 57 -7.91 -5.01 19.23
C PRO A 57 -9.23 -5.06 18.49
N PHE A 58 -9.32 -4.38 17.35
CA PHE A 58 -10.46 -4.59 16.45
C PHE A 58 -10.48 -6.05 16.00
N ARG A 59 -11.66 -6.63 15.86
CA ARG A 59 -11.77 -7.97 15.28
C ARG A 59 -11.51 -8.00 13.77
N ARG A 60 -11.81 -6.89 13.11
CA ARG A 60 -11.84 -6.74 11.66
C ARG A 60 -10.86 -5.69 11.20
N ILE A 61 -10.20 -5.93 10.07
CA ILE A 61 -9.32 -4.95 9.45
C ILE A 61 -10.14 -3.75 8.98
N LEU A 62 -11.33 -3.97 8.41
CA LEU A 62 -12.16 -2.87 7.92
C LEU A 62 -12.53 -1.87 9.02
N ASP A 63 -12.85 -2.35 10.22
CA ASP A 63 -13.21 -1.48 11.36
C ASP A 63 -12.03 -0.58 11.76
N SER A 64 -10.81 -1.11 11.71
CA SER A 64 -9.59 -0.32 11.96
C SER A 64 -9.34 0.72 10.86
N VAL A 65 -9.57 0.39 9.59
CA VAL A 65 -9.45 1.34 8.46
C VAL A 65 -10.47 2.47 8.60
N VAL A 66 -11.69 2.16 9.05
CA VAL A 66 -12.72 3.17 9.32
C VAL A 66 -12.33 4.06 10.50
N ALA A 67 -11.80 3.49 11.58
CA ALA A 67 -11.47 4.20 12.82
C ALA A 67 -10.14 4.98 12.77
N CYS A 68 -9.20 4.59 11.92
CA CYS A 68 -7.88 5.20 11.84
C CYS A 68 -7.89 6.64 11.32
N SER A 69 -6.79 7.34 11.57
CA SER A 69 -6.50 8.67 11.04
C SER A 69 -5.34 8.64 10.06
N GLU A 70 -5.17 9.73 9.31
CA GLU A 70 -4.00 9.92 8.45
C GLU A 70 -2.69 9.65 9.22
N ASN A 71 -1.82 8.89 8.57
CA ASN A 71 -0.52 8.41 9.02
C ASN A 71 -0.54 7.39 10.17
N ASP A 72 -1.70 6.91 10.64
CA ASP A 72 -1.74 5.83 11.63
C ASP A 72 -1.16 4.52 11.05
N ILE A 73 -0.68 3.66 11.95
CA ILE A 73 -0.26 2.29 11.66
C ILE A 73 -1.41 1.38 12.08
N ILE A 74 -1.78 0.44 11.21
CA ILE A 74 -2.69 -0.66 11.52
C ILE A 74 -1.85 -1.93 11.54
N PHE A 75 -1.67 -2.50 12.73
CA PHE A 75 -0.96 -3.76 12.93
C PHE A 75 -1.98 -4.89 13.06
N VAL A 76 -1.85 -5.90 12.20
CA VAL A 76 -2.79 -7.01 12.10
C VAL A 76 -2.10 -8.30 12.53
N TYR A 77 -2.60 -8.93 13.59
CA TYR A 77 -2.10 -10.22 14.07
C TYR A 77 -2.36 -11.35 13.06
N ASN A 78 -1.69 -12.48 13.23
CA ASN A 78 -1.97 -13.69 12.43
C ASN A 78 -3.44 -14.06 12.54
N GLY A 79 -4.07 -14.40 11.41
CA GLY A 79 -5.51 -14.57 11.35
C GLY A 79 -6.01 -14.71 9.93
N PHE A 80 -7.29 -15.06 9.78
CA PHE A 80 -7.95 -15.19 8.48
C PHE A 80 -9.08 -14.15 8.36
N TYR A 81 -8.79 -13.07 7.62
CA TYR A 81 -9.66 -11.92 7.47
C TYR A 81 -10.39 -11.98 6.13
N ARG A 82 -11.65 -12.41 6.16
CA ARG A 82 -12.49 -12.47 4.97
C ARG A 82 -13.22 -11.15 4.75
N GLU A 83 -12.54 -10.19 4.13
CA GLU A 83 -12.95 -8.79 4.04
C GLU A 83 -12.50 -8.14 2.72
N GLU A 84 -13.24 -7.12 2.30
CA GLU A 84 -12.84 -6.23 1.22
C GLU A 84 -12.45 -4.89 1.81
N LEU A 85 -11.24 -4.42 1.49
CA LEU A 85 -10.66 -3.24 2.10
C LEU A 85 -10.67 -2.08 1.11
N PHE A 86 -11.25 -0.96 1.54
CA PHE A 86 -11.21 0.31 0.82
C PHE A 86 -10.31 1.28 1.60
N VAL A 87 -9.02 1.29 1.25
CA VAL A 87 -8.02 2.15 1.90
C VAL A 87 -8.03 3.53 1.23
N ASN A 88 -8.72 4.46 1.88
CA ASN A 88 -8.92 5.84 1.42
C ASN A 88 -8.29 6.90 2.34
N LYS A 89 -7.37 6.47 3.22
CA LYS A 89 -6.54 7.31 4.08
C LYS A 89 -5.08 6.89 3.94
N SER A 90 -4.16 7.80 4.17
CA SER A 90 -2.72 7.54 4.18
C SER A 90 -2.38 6.72 5.42
N ILE A 91 -2.16 5.42 5.30
CA ILE A 91 -1.91 4.52 6.43
C ILE A 91 -0.84 3.49 6.13
N ASN A 92 -0.26 2.92 7.19
CA ASN A 92 0.56 1.72 7.07
C ASN A 92 -0.23 0.51 7.57
N LEU A 93 -0.70 -0.35 6.67
CA LEU A 93 -1.33 -1.62 6.99
C LEU A 93 -0.28 -2.73 6.97
N ILE A 94 -0.02 -3.33 8.12
CA ILE A 94 1.11 -4.25 8.33
C ILE A 94 0.62 -5.53 9.01
N GLY A 95 0.80 -6.65 8.35
CA GLY A 95 0.56 -7.97 8.94
C GLY A 95 1.72 -8.40 9.84
N GLU A 96 1.41 -9.20 10.85
CA GLU A 96 2.39 -9.81 11.74
C GLU A 96 3.31 -10.77 10.98
N ASN A 97 2.74 -11.62 10.12
CA ASN A 97 3.49 -12.58 9.33
C ASN A 97 2.79 -12.88 8.01
N LYS A 98 3.47 -12.63 6.89
CA LYS A 98 2.91 -12.86 5.54
C LYS A 98 2.38 -14.27 5.30
N ASN A 99 2.89 -15.28 6.01
CA ASN A 99 2.45 -16.66 5.81
C ASN A 99 1.16 -16.99 6.58
N ASN A 100 0.79 -16.19 7.60
CA ASN A 100 -0.30 -16.49 8.54
C ASN A 100 -1.31 -15.34 8.72
N THR A 101 -1.01 -14.12 8.26
CA THR A 101 -1.96 -13.01 8.20
C THR A 101 -2.57 -12.95 6.80
N ILE A 102 -3.78 -13.50 6.67
CA ILE A 102 -4.42 -13.74 5.36
C ILE A 102 -5.60 -12.79 5.17
N ILE A 103 -5.62 -12.06 4.06
CA ILE A 103 -6.78 -11.27 3.62
C ILE A 103 -7.38 -11.98 2.40
N SER A 104 -8.68 -12.29 2.48
CA SER A 104 -9.45 -12.97 1.43
C SER A 104 -10.71 -12.18 1.10
N GLU A 105 -11.23 -12.36 -0.11
CA GLU A 105 -12.43 -11.71 -0.62
C GLU A 105 -13.63 -11.76 0.33
N GLY A 106 -14.49 -10.74 0.30
CA GLY A 106 -15.72 -10.72 1.08
C GLY A 106 -16.78 -11.70 0.55
N TYR A 107 -17.71 -12.12 1.42
CA TYR A 107 -18.76 -13.09 1.10
C TYR A 107 -19.80 -12.65 0.04
N TYR A 108 -19.92 -11.37 -0.27
CA TYR A 108 -21.13 -10.82 -0.91
C TYR A 108 -20.92 -9.84 -2.07
N SER A 109 -19.68 -9.61 -2.53
CA SER A 109 -19.48 -8.50 -3.45
C SER A 109 -19.42 -8.91 -4.92
N ASN A 110 -20.00 -8.04 -5.75
CA ASN A 110 -19.75 -7.93 -7.19
C ASN A 110 -18.46 -7.12 -7.48
N ILE A 111 -17.60 -7.00 -6.47
CA ILE A 111 -16.34 -6.25 -6.50
C ILE A 111 -15.24 -7.31 -6.48
N HIS A 112 -14.35 -7.24 -7.45
CA HIS A 112 -13.42 -8.34 -7.70
C HIS A 112 -12.01 -8.04 -7.16
N GLN A 113 -11.87 -6.99 -6.33
CA GLN A 113 -10.62 -6.67 -5.62
C GLN A 113 -10.69 -6.99 -4.13
N VAL A 114 -9.60 -7.52 -3.57
CA VAL A 114 -9.46 -7.77 -2.12
C VAL A 114 -9.13 -6.47 -1.40
N VAL A 115 -8.18 -5.70 -1.95
CA VAL A 115 -7.77 -4.40 -1.40
C VAL A 115 -7.81 -3.37 -2.51
N GLN A 116 -8.62 -2.32 -2.34
CA GLN A 116 -8.59 -1.12 -3.16
C GLN A 116 -7.87 0.00 -2.39
N ILE A 117 -6.93 0.67 -3.07
CA ILE A 117 -6.21 1.83 -2.54
C ILE A 117 -6.54 3.04 -3.41
N SER A 118 -7.07 4.09 -2.78
CA SER A 118 -7.43 5.37 -3.42
C SER A 118 -6.98 6.55 -2.57
N ALA A 119 -5.81 6.43 -1.94
CA ALA A 119 -5.20 7.43 -1.08
C ALA A 119 -3.69 7.46 -1.32
N GLU A 120 -3.04 8.51 -0.83
CA GLU A 120 -1.60 8.69 -0.98
C GLU A 120 -0.84 8.05 0.18
N ASN A 121 0.45 7.76 -0.03
CA ASN A 121 1.38 7.36 1.04
C ASN A 121 0.89 6.15 1.86
N VAL A 122 0.32 5.15 1.18
CA VAL A 122 -0.16 3.91 1.79
C VAL A 122 0.91 2.83 1.70
N THR A 123 1.16 2.13 2.81
CA THR A 123 1.96 0.91 2.81
C THR A 123 1.08 -0.31 3.09
N ILE A 124 1.18 -1.34 2.25
CA ILE A 124 0.62 -2.67 2.49
C ILE A 124 1.78 -3.66 2.57
N SER A 125 1.96 -4.31 3.72
CA SER A 125 3.04 -5.28 3.88
C SER A 125 2.73 -6.45 4.79
N ASN A 126 3.44 -7.55 4.56
CA ASN A 126 3.39 -8.78 5.35
C ASN A 126 2.02 -9.48 5.38
N PHE A 127 1.30 -9.49 4.26
CA PHE A 127 0.06 -10.26 4.11
C PHE A 127 0.21 -11.40 3.11
N THR A 128 -0.58 -12.46 3.30
CA THR A 128 -1.06 -13.25 2.17
C THR A 128 -2.37 -12.65 1.68
N ILE A 129 -2.48 -12.42 0.37
CA ILE A 129 -3.68 -11.88 -0.28
C ILE A 129 -4.19 -12.94 -1.25
N THR A 130 -5.44 -13.36 -1.07
CA THR A 130 -6.08 -14.39 -1.91
C THR A 130 -7.44 -13.92 -2.39
N ASN A 131 -7.79 -14.25 -3.62
CA ASN A 131 -9.14 -14.08 -4.15
C ASN A 131 -9.57 -15.38 -4.86
N SER A 132 -10.53 -16.09 -4.28
CA SER A 132 -11.06 -17.34 -4.84
C SER A 132 -12.40 -17.18 -5.58
N LYS A 133 -12.81 -15.93 -5.91
CA LYS A 133 -14.00 -15.74 -6.75
C LYS A 133 -13.71 -16.25 -8.17
N THR A 134 -14.59 -17.10 -8.66
CA THR A 134 -14.49 -17.76 -9.98
C THR A 134 -15.50 -17.21 -10.98
N ASP A 135 -16.17 -16.09 -10.68
CA ASP A 135 -17.07 -15.46 -11.63
C ASP A 135 -16.29 -14.77 -12.74
N SER A 136 -16.87 -14.70 -13.94
CA SER A 136 -16.21 -14.36 -15.21
C SER A 136 -15.87 -12.87 -15.36
N THR A 137 -15.40 -12.25 -14.30
CA THR A 137 -15.30 -10.81 -14.11
C THR A 137 -13.90 -10.44 -13.65
N VAL A 138 -13.41 -9.32 -14.16
CA VAL A 138 -12.03 -8.84 -14.00
C VAL A 138 -11.73 -8.55 -12.53
N GLY A 139 -10.94 -9.42 -11.89
CA GLY A 139 -10.53 -9.28 -10.49
C GLY A 139 -9.08 -8.89 -10.25
N TYR A 140 -8.82 -8.38 -9.05
CA TYR A 140 -7.52 -7.91 -8.58
C TYR A 140 -7.21 -8.43 -7.17
N GLY A 141 -5.94 -8.69 -6.85
CA GLY A 141 -5.54 -8.86 -5.45
C GLY A 141 -5.52 -7.50 -4.76
N ILE A 142 -4.62 -6.63 -5.23
CA ILE A 142 -4.59 -5.21 -4.88
C ILE A 142 -4.87 -4.37 -6.13
N TYR A 143 -5.80 -3.42 -6.02
CA TYR A 143 -6.06 -2.39 -7.02
C TYR A 143 -5.72 -1.01 -6.49
N VAL A 144 -4.70 -0.37 -7.06
CA VAL A 144 -4.28 1.00 -6.78
C VAL A 144 -4.83 1.90 -7.88
N VAL A 145 -5.54 2.96 -7.49
CA VAL A 145 -6.16 3.88 -8.46
C VAL A 145 -6.01 5.33 -8.01
N ASN A 146 -5.62 6.21 -8.95
CA ASN A 146 -5.50 7.65 -8.72
C ASN A 146 -4.70 8.01 -7.46
N SER A 147 -3.57 7.34 -7.24
CA SER A 147 -2.82 7.38 -5.98
C SER A 147 -1.34 7.70 -6.20
N THR A 148 -0.67 8.20 -5.16
CA THR A 148 0.79 8.41 -5.19
C THR A 148 1.48 7.90 -3.93
N GLY A 149 2.73 7.48 -4.04
CA GLY A 149 3.55 7.09 -2.88
C GLY A 149 3.16 5.75 -2.26
N ILE A 150 2.69 4.80 -3.08
CA ILE A 150 2.19 3.50 -2.58
C ILE A 150 3.31 2.49 -2.45
N VAL A 151 3.38 1.79 -1.33
CA VAL A 151 4.36 0.73 -1.08
C VAL A 151 3.64 -0.60 -0.89
N ILE A 152 3.82 -1.54 -1.80
CA ILE A 152 3.32 -2.91 -1.70
C ILE A 152 4.53 -3.82 -1.53
N SER A 153 4.75 -4.33 -0.31
CA SER A 153 5.99 -5.05 -0.02
C SER A 153 5.88 -6.29 0.85
N ASN A 154 6.71 -7.29 0.56
CA ASN A 154 6.80 -8.54 1.33
C ASN A 154 5.46 -9.27 1.50
N ASN A 155 4.59 -9.18 0.49
CA ASN A 155 3.32 -9.90 0.48
C ASN A 155 3.44 -11.20 -0.34
N VAL A 156 2.49 -12.09 -0.12
CA VAL A 156 2.28 -13.32 -0.88
C VAL A 156 0.94 -13.22 -1.60
N PHE A 157 0.91 -13.44 -2.90
CA PHE A 157 -0.31 -13.56 -3.70
C PHE A 157 -0.41 -15.00 -4.18
N ASN A 158 -1.34 -15.76 -3.60
CA ASN A 158 -1.46 -17.20 -3.84
C ASN A 158 -2.75 -17.52 -4.59
N SER A 159 -2.62 -18.26 -5.70
CA SER A 159 -3.72 -19.00 -6.38
C SER A 159 -5.03 -18.22 -6.42
N ASN A 160 -4.99 -17.03 -7.02
CA ASN A 160 -6.20 -16.31 -7.31
C ASN A 160 -6.81 -16.89 -8.58
N SER A 161 -8.08 -17.30 -8.55
CA SER A 161 -8.73 -18.00 -9.66
C SER A 161 -9.23 -17.01 -10.71
N ASN A 162 -8.60 -16.95 -11.90
CA ASN A 162 -8.96 -16.03 -12.99
C ASN A 162 -8.95 -14.53 -12.62
N LEU A 163 -7.99 -14.07 -11.82
CA LEU A 163 -7.79 -12.62 -11.71
C LEU A 163 -7.04 -12.10 -12.91
N TRP A 164 -7.56 -11.00 -13.42
CA TRP A 164 -6.88 -10.19 -14.41
C TRP A 164 -5.47 -9.82 -13.96
N SER A 165 -5.31 -9.37 -12.70
CA SER A 165 -3.96 -9.27 -12.14
C SER A 165 -3.88 -9.44 -10.63
N SER A 166 -2.74 -9.89 -10.13
CA SER A 166 -2.53 -9.93 -8.68
C SER A 166 -2.35 -8.52 -8.09
N ILE A 167 -1.61 -7.66 -8.80
CA ILE A 167 -1.49 -6.23 -8.48
C ILE A 167 -1.83 -5.43 -9.73
N ASN A 168 -2.71 -4.44 -9.60
CA ASN A 168 -3.02 -3.47 -10.63
C ASN A 168 -2.75 -2.04 -10.12
N ILE A 169 -1.96 -1.28 -10.87
CA ILE A 169 -1.64 0.13 -10.59
C ILE A 169 -2.10 0.98 -11.77
N GLU A 170 -3.14 1.77 -11.55
CA GLU A 170 -3.83 2.55 -12.59
C GLU A 170 -3.83 4.05 -12.25
N ASN A 171 -3.50 4.90 -13.23
CA ASN A 171 -3.48 6.37 -13.09
C ASN A 171 -2.74 6.86 -11.83
N SER A 172 -1.61 6.24 -11.51
CA SER A 172 -0.91 6.42 -10.24
C SER A 172 0.57 6.73 -10.46
N SER A 173 1.27 7.19 -9.42
CA SER A 173 2.69 7.48 -9.51
C SER A 173 3.46 7.15 -8.24
N GLN A 174 4.80 7.15 -8.32
CA GLN A 174 5.67 6.94 -7.14
C GLN A 174 5.35 5.66 -6.35
N CYS A 175 4.91 4.62 -7.05
CA CYS A 175 4.60 3.33 -6.45
C CYS A 175 5.85 2.46 -6.37
N ILE A 176 5.99 1.70 -5.28
CA ILE A 176 7.07 0.74 -5.05
C ILE A 176 6.43 -0.63 -4.81
N VAL A 177 6.66 -1.56 -5.74
CA VAL A 177 6.24 -2.96 -5.60
C VAL A 177 7.48 -3.81 -5.41
N THR A 178 7.71 -4.32 -4.20
CA THR A 178 8.96 -5.00 -3.90
C THR A 178 8.89 -6.20 -2.96
N LYS A 179 9.75 -7.20 -3.19
CA LYS A 179 9.87 -8.41 -2.35
C LYS A 179 8.57 -9.21 -2.23
N ASN A 180 7.66 -9.07 -3.18
CA ASN A 180 6.43 -9.86 -3.21
C ASN A 180 6.69 -11.21 -3.89
N PHE A 181 5.99 -12.23 -3.40
CA PHE A 181 5.87 -13.52 -4.09
C PHE A 181 4.48 -13.55 -4.75
N ILE A 182 4.46 -13.64 -6.08
CA ILE A 182 3.23 -13.57 -6.88
C ILE A 182 3.14 -14.85 -7.71
N ASP A 183 2.16 -15.69 -7.39
CA ASP A 183 1.94 -16.97 -8.05
C ASP A 183 0.57 -16.98 -8.75
N GLY A 184 0.60 -17.09 -10.08
CA GLY A 184 -0.59 -17.16 -10.92
C GLY A 184 -1.28 -18.53 -10.96
N GLY A 185 -0.74 -19.56 -10.28
CA GLY A 185 -1.40 -20.86 -10.11
C GLY A 185 -1.04 -21.89 -11.18
N ASN A 186 0.18 -22.43 -11.15
CA ASN A 186 0.65 -23.46 -12.09
C ASN A 186 -0.32 -24.64 -12.23
N GLY A 187 -0.76 -24.93 -13.45
CA GLY A 187 -1.57 -26.12 -13.75
C GLY A 187 -3.04 -26.01 -13.32
N SER A 188 -3.51 -24.84 -12.91
CA SER A 188 -4.95 -24.57 -12.86
C SER A 188 -5.49 -24.34 -14.29
N ASP A 189 -6.75 -24.68 -14.54
CA ASP A 189 -7.46 -24.30 -15.77
C ASP A 189 -7.67 -22.76 -15.86
N PHE A 190 -7.24 -22.03 -14.83
CA PHE A 190 -7.65 -20.67 -14.48
C PHE A 190 -6.47 -19.86 -13.93
N MET A 191 -5.37 -19.83 -14.67
CA MET A 191 -4.19 -19.03 -14.34
C MET A 191 -4.53 -17.54 -14.39
N ASN A 192 -4.01 -16.76 -13.44
CA ASN A 192 -4.13 -15.29 -13.51
C ASN A 192 -3.49 -14.75 -14.80
N GLU A 193 -4.14 -13.80 -15.46
CA GLU A 193 -3.61 -13.22 -16.71
C GLU A 193 -2.28 -12.50 -16.46
N TYR A 194 -2.23 -11.65 -15.44
CA TYR A 194 -1.04 -10.85 -15.12
C TYR A 194 -0.58 -10.99 -13.67
N GLY A 195 0.74 -10.89 -13.45
CA GLY A 195 1.29 -10.72 -12.11
C GLY A 195 1.07 -9.30 -11.62
N ILE A 196 1.73 -8.34 -12.28
CA ILE A 196 1.64 -6.91 -12.00
C ILE A 196 1.25 -6.17 -13.28
N ILE A 197 0.24 -5.31 -13.19
CA ILE A 197 -0.10 -4.36 -14.25
C ILE A 197 0.22 -2.94 -13.77
N VAL A 198 0.83 -2.15 -14.64
CA VAL A 198 1.00 -0.71 -14.49
C VAL A 198 0.38 -0.02 -15.71
N GLY A 199 -0.76 0.61 -15.51
CA GLY A 199 -1.55 1.30 -16.52
C GLY A 199 -1.59 2.81 -16.31
N SER A 200 -1.33 3.59 -17.36
CA SER A 200 -1.38 5.07 -17.35
C SER A 200 -0.66 5.71 -16.15
N SER A 201 0.44 5.10 -15.73
CA SER A 201 1.13 5.40 -14.46
C SER A 201 2.60 5.68 -14.69
N PHE A 202 3.25 6.38 -13.76
CA PHE A 202 4.62 6.83 -13.97
C PHE A 202 5.49 6.90 -12.71
N ASN A 203 6.82 7.07 -12.90
CA ASN A 203 7.80 7.26 -11.82
C ASN A 203 7.73 6.17 -10.73
N SER A 204 7.63 4.90 -11.11
CA SER A 204 7.42 3.80 -10.15
C SER A 204 8.50 2.72 -10.27
N LEU A 205 8.71 1.98 -9.19
CA LEU A 205 9.74 0.94 -9.07
C LEU A 205 9.10 -0.42 -8.83
N ILE A 206 9.40 -1.37 -9.70
CA ILE A 206 9.07 -2.79 -9.51
C ILE A 206 10.37 -3.54 -9.31
N SER A 207 10.63 -4.04 -8.10
CA SER A 207 11.92 -4.67 -7.82
C SER A 207 11.90 -5.85 -6.87
N TYR A 208 12.83 -6.79 -7.05
CA TYR A 208 13.00 -7.94 -6.15
C TYR A 208 11.75 -8.82 -5.95
N ASN A 209 10.81 -8.82 -6.90
CA ASN A 209 9.65 -9.70 -6.85
C ASN A 209 9.97 -11.05 -7.49
N LEU A 210 9.36 -12.11 -6.97
CA LEU A 210 9.28 -13.41 -7.64
C LEU A 210 7.87 -13.54 -8.22
N ILE A 211 7.77 -13.55 -9.55
CA ILE A 211 6.49 -13.54 -10.27
C ILE A 211 6.47 -14.74 -11.21
N GLN A 212 5.49 -15.63 -11.04
CA GLN A 212 5.46 -16.89 -11.75
C GLN A 212 4.07 -17.34 -12.13
N PHE A 213 4.00 -18.17 -13.19
CA PHE A 213 2.79 -18.87 -13.60
C PHE A 213 1.60 -17.96 -13.96
N HIS A 214 1.87 -16.85 -14.64
CA HIS A 214 0.82 -16.01 -15.23
C HIS A 214 0.62 -16.30 -16.71
N TRP A 215 -0.65 -16.34 -17.14
CA TRP A 215 -1.03 -16.73 -18.50
C TRP A 215 -0.47 -15.77 -19.55
N GLU A 216 -0.64 -14.47 -19.34
CA GLU A 216 -0.22 -13.45 -20.30
C GLU A 216 1.16 -12.90 -19.96
N SER A 217 1.35 -12.23 -18.82
CA SER A 217 2.69 -11.76 -18.45
C SER A 217 2.95 -11.63 -16.96
N GLY A 218 4.22 -11.72 -16.57
CA GLY A 218 4.63 -11.43 -15.20
C GLY A 218 4.42 -9.94 -14.87
N ILE A 219 4.87 -9.06 -15.76
CA ILE A 219 4.71 -7.59 -15.62
C ILE A 219 4.18 -7.01 -16.93
N GLY A 220 3.01 -6.39 -16.91
CA GLY A 220 2.42 -5.65 -18.03
C GLY A 220 2.52 -4.13 -17.82
N LEU A 221 3.07 -3.40 -18.79
CA LEU A 221 3.17 -1.95 -18.81
C LEU A 221 2.32 -1.39 -19.96
N PHE A 222 1.30 -0.59 -19.64
CA PHE A 222 0.36 -0.03 -20.60
C PHE A 222 0.29 1.48 -20.44
N ASN A 223 0.68 2.24 -21.47
CA ASN A 223 0.77 3.70 -21.38
C ASN A 223 1.55 4.18 -20.12
N ALA A 224 2.57 3.42 -19.71
CA ALA A 224 3.32 3.67 -18.49
C ALA A 224 4.70 4.25 -18.81
N SER A 225 5.17 5.20 -18.02
CA SER A 225 6.43 5.90 -18.30
C SER A 225 7.31 6.04 -17.08
N ASN A 226 8.63 6.02 -17.26
CA ASN A 226 9.60 6.09 -16.19
C ASN A 226 9.35 5.04 -15.08
N ILE A 227 9.01 3.82 -15.51
CA ILE A 227 8.94 2.64 -14.66
C ILE A 227 10.31 1.97 -14.66
N THR A 228 10.89 1.81 -13.48
CA THR A 228 12.12 1.05 -13.31
C THR A 228 11.77 -0.39 -12.91
N ILE A 229 12.16 -1.35 -13.73
CA ILE A 229 12.05 -2.79 -13.42
C ILE A 229 13.45 -3.33 -13.12
N LEU A 230 13.68 -3.71 -11.86
CA LEU A 230 15.01 -4.08 -11.37
C LEU A 230 14.98 -5.38 -10.55
N GLU A 231 15.84 -6.34 -10.89
CA GLU A 231 16.10 -7.52 -10.07
C GLU A 231 14.89 -8.43 -9.75
N ASN A 232 13.86 -8.41 -10.60
CA ASN A 232 12.74 -9.36 -10.50
C ASN A 232 13.12 -10.73 -11.07
N LYS A 233 12.52 -11.80 -10.52
CA LYS A 233 12.62 -13.17 -11.04
C LYS A 233 11.27 -13.54 -11.66
N LEU A 234 11.21 -13.58 -12.99
CA LEU A 234 9.99 -13.81 -13.77
C LEU A 234 10.05 -15.22 -14.37
N LEU A 235 9.27 -16.16 -13.85
CA LEU A 235 9.39 -17.58 -14.19
C LEU A 235 8.10 -18.11 -14.80
N GLN A 236 8.19 -18.79 -15.95
CA GLN A 236 7.07 -19.59 -16.48
C GLN A 236 5.77 -18.79 -16.62
N ASN A 237 5.91 -17.51 -16.99
CA ASN A 237 4.82 -16.64 -17.44
C ASN A 237 4.76 -16.69 -18.98
N GLY A 238 3.63 -16.32 -19.59
CA GLY A 238 3.51 -16.17 -21.05
C GLY A 238 4.61 -15.25 -21.62
N TYR A 239 4.67 -14.04 -21.10
CA TYR A 239 5.78 -13.10 -21.26
C TYR A 239 6.40 -12.77 -19.89
N GLY A 240 7.71 -12.53 -19.83
CA GLY A 240 8.33 -11.97 -18.63
C GLY A 240 7.78 -10.57 -18.36
N CYS A 241 8.06 -9.65 -19.28
CA CYS A 241 7.47 -8.33 -19.33
C CYS A 241 6.75 -8.13 -20.67
N LEU A 242 5.56 -7.53 -20.65
CA LEU A 242 4.83 -7.06 -21.82
C LEU A 242 4.77 -5.52 -21.75
N ILE A 243 5.15 -4.84 -22.82
CA ILE A 243 5.28 -3.37 -22.85
C ILE A 243 4.52 -2.84 -24.06
N ASP A 244 3.52 -1.99 -23.83
CA ASP A 244 2.83 -1.26 -24.90
C ASP A 244 3.77 -0.23 -25.55
N LEU A 245 3.61 -0.01 -26.86
CA LEU A 245 4.44 0.86 -27.70
C LEU A 245 4.49 2.32 -27.22
N ASN A 246 3.50 2.75 -26.44
CA ASN A 246 3.44 4.10 -25.88
C ASN A 246 4.21 4.26 -24.55
N SER A 247 4.88 3.19 -24.10
CA SER A 247 5.55 3.13 -22.81
C SER A 247 7.05 3.39 -22.94
N SER A 248 7.64 4.19 -22.05
CA SER A 248 9.06 4.57 -22.06
C SER A 248 9.69 4.24 -20.70
N ASN A 249 10.36 3.09 -20.59
CA ASN A 249 10.73 2.48 -19.30
C ASN A 249 12.13 1.88 -19.30
N ASP A 250 12.74 1.85 -18.12
CA ASP A 250 14.05 1.25 -17.90
C ASP A 250 13.90 -0.17 -17.35
N ILE A 251 14.28 -1.15 -18.16
CA ILE A 251 14.32 -2.57 -17.77
C ILE A 251 15.78 -2.96 -17.62
N LEU A 252 16.18 -3.19 -16.38
CA LEU A 252 17.55 -3.56 -16.05
C LEU A 252 17.61 -5.09 -15.90
N PRO A 253 18.32 -5.79 -16.80
CA PRO A 253 18.50 -7.23 -16.65
C PRO A 253 19.30 -7.53 -15.37
N LYS A 254 19.12 -8.74 -14.83
CA LYS A 254 20.08 -9.32 -13.89
C LYS A 254 21.35 -9.75 -14.61
#